data_AF-A0A159Z6Z9-F1
#
_entry.id   AF-A0A159Z6Z9-F1
#
_cell.length_a   1.000
_cell.length_b   1.000
_cell.length_c   1.000
_cell.angle_alpha   90.00
_cell.angle_beta   90.00
_cell.angle_gamma   90.00
#
_symmetry.space_group_name_H-M   'P 1'
#
loop_
_entity.id
_entity.type
_entity.pdbx_description
1 polymer ?
#
loop_
_entity_poly.entity_id
_entity_poly.type
_entity_poly.pdbx_seq_one_letter_code
_entity_poly.pdbx_strand_id
1 'polypeptide(L)'
;MALTARRHDISRALLTRWRKDYREGLLGDEPALTFAPVMIAAEPAPVAAPPAAELESSGAVTVAITLVNGRHIVVPAEIDPALLGRLLPVLDGA
;
A
#
# COMPACT_ATOMS: atom_id res chain seq x y z
N MET A 1 14.21 11.00 -35.53
CA MET A 1 13.43 11.59 -34.41
C MET A 1 11.93 11.37 -34.56
N ALA A 2 11.30 11.67 -35.71
CA ALA A 2 9.86 11.48 -35.89
C ALA A 2 9.40 10.01 -35.76
N LEU A 3 10.23 9.05 -36.20
CA LEU A 3 9.95 7.62 -36.07
C LEU A 3 9.94 7.14 -34.61
N THR A 4 10.89 7.60 -33.78
CA THR A 4 10.94 7.28 -32.35
C THR A 4 9.74 7.87 -31.61
N ALA A 5 9.39 9.13 -31.89
CA ALA A 5 8.24 9.80 -31.30
C ALA A 5 6.92 9.06 -31.64
N ARG A 6 6.70 8.74 -32.92
CA ARG A 6 5.53 7.98 -33.39
C ARG A 6 5.45 6.56 -32.84
N ARG A 7 6.59 5.88 -32.69
CA ARG A 7 6.65 4.51 -32.15
C ARG A 7 6.17 4.44 -30.69
N HIS A 8 6.35 5.52 -29.94
CA HIS A 8 5.97 5.60 -28.53
C HIS A 8 4.74 6.47 -28.30
N ASP A 9 4.04 6.87 -29.35
CA ASP A 9 2.89 7.79 -29.30
C ASP A 9 3.18 9.11 -28.54
N ILE A 10 4.42 9.59 -28.65
CA ILE A 10 4.89 10.81 -28.00
C ILE A 10 5.00 11.92 -29.05
N SER A 11 4.64 13.14 -28.68
CA SER A 11 4.78 14.29 -29.58
C SER A 11 6.26 14.61 -29.87
N ARG A 12 6.54 15.04 -31.09
CA ARG A 12 7.91 15.43 -31.50
C ARG A 12 8.44 16.63 -30.71
N ALA A 13 7.54 17.52 -30.27
CA ALA A 13 7.88 18.66 -29.41
C ALA A 13 8.35 18.18 -28.02
N LEU A 14 7.64 17.20 -27.43
CA LEU A 14 7.99 16.64 -26.12
C LEU A 14 9.36 15.93 -26.17
N LEU A 15 9.62 15.13 -27.20
CA LEU A 15 10.90 14.45 -27.37
C LEU A 15 12.08 15.44 -27.56
N THR A 16 11.83 16.58 -28.20
CA THR A 16 12.84 17.64 -28.36
C THR A 16 13.15 18.30 -27.02
N ARG A 17 12.12 18.61 -26.23
CA ARG A 17 12.27 19.18 -24.89
C ARG A 17 13.04 18.22 -23.97
N TRP A 18 12.63 16.96 -23.88
CA TRP A 18 13.32 15.97 -23.03
C TRP A 18 14.80 15.80 -23.40
N ARG A 19 15.16 15.88 -24.68
CA ARG A 19 16.57 15.81 -25.07
C ARG A 19 17.39 17.04 -24.68
N LYS A 20 16.77 18.20 -24.52
CA LYS A 20 17.41 19.40 -23.98
C LYS A 20 17.58 19.20 -22.47
N ASP A 21 16.49 18.92 -21.78
CA ASP A 21 16.45 18.72 -20.33
C ASP A 21 17.45 17.62 -19.88
N TYR A 22 17.60 16.55 -20.66
CA TYR A 22 18.56 15.47 -20.38
C TYR A 22 20.01 15.93 -20.51
N ARG A 23 20.33 16.76 -21.51
CA ARG A 23 21.67 17.33 -21.67
C ARG A 23 22.00 18.38 -20.61
N GLU A 24 20.98 19.03 -20.08
CA GLU A 24 21.08 20.00 -18.99
C GLU A 24 21.06 19.33 -17.61
N GLY A 25 20.95 18.00 -17.54
CA GLY A 25 20.91 17.24 -16.28
C GLY A 25 19.61 17.39 -15.50
N LEU A 26 18.57 17.99 -16.10
CA LEU A 26 17.29 18.27 -15.48
C LEU A 26 16.33 17.06 -15.50
N LEU A 27 16.71 15.98 -16.18
CA LEU A 27 15.96 14.72 -16.20
C LEU A 27 16.66 13.69 -15.33
N GLY A 28 15.94 13.21 -14.31
CA GLY A 28 16.44 12.17 -13.39
C GLY A 28 16.89 12.70 -12.03
N ASP A 29 16.85 14.02 -11.79
CA ASP A 29 17.10 14.64 -10.49
C ASP A 29 15.81 14.76 -9.64
N GLU A 30 14.85 13.85 -9.86
CA GLU A 30 13.74 13.70 -8.93
C GLU A 30 14.34 13.21 -7.60
N PRO A 31 14.04 13.88 -6.47
CA PRO A 31 14.45 13.34 -5.17
C PRO A 31 13.95 11.91 -5.10
N ALA A 32 14.83 10.99 -4.66
CA ALA A 32 14.48 9.58 -4.53
C ALA A 32 13.08 9.47 -3.90
N LEU A 33 12.18 8.73 -4.56
CA LEU A 33 10.81 8.50 -4.06
C LEU A 33 10.93 8.08 -2.60
N THR A 34 10.65 9.01 -1.72
CA THR A 34 10.80 8.86 -0.27
C THR A 34 9.40 8.82 0.30
N PHE A 35 9.20 7.88 1.22
CA PHE A 35 7.96 7.86 1.98
C PHE A 35 7.86 9.14 2.78
N ALA A 36 6.78 9.89 2.60
CA ALA A 36 6.44 10.99 3.49
C ALA A 36 6.07 10.40 4.85
N PRO A 37 6.67 10.87 5.96
CA PRO A 37 6.28 10.40 7.28
C PRO A 37 4.81 10.78 7.55
N VAL A 38 4.00 9.78 7.89
CA VAL A 38 2.63 10.01 8.36
C VAL A 38 2.70 10.36 9.83
N MET A 39 2.30 11.58 10.17
CA MET A 39 2.12 11.98 11.56
C MET A 39 0.75 11.51 12.04
N ILE A 40 0.74 10.53 12.94
CA ILE A 40 -0.48 10.16 13.66
C ILE A 40 -0.68 11.24 14.74
N ALA A 41 -1.76 12.00 14.64
CA ALA A 41 -2.13 12.94 15.69
C ALA A 41 -2.32 12.17 17.00
N ALA A 42 -1.80 12.70 18.10
CA ALA A 42 -2.10 12.15 19.42
C ALA A 42 -3.62 12.16 19.60
N GLU A 43 -4.17 11.03 20.06
CA GLU A 43 -5.57 10.94 20.49
C GLU A 43 -5.83 12.13 21.44
N PRO A 44 -6.86 12.95 21.20
CA PRO A 44 -7.24 13.97 22.18
C PRO A 44 -7.47 13.25 23.52
N ALA A 45 -6.91 13.82 24.59
CA ALA A 45 -7.05 13.26 25.93
C ALA A 45 -8.50 12.84 26.16
N PRO A 46 -8.77 11.60 26.60
CA PRO A 46 -10.13 11.11 26.70
C PRO A 46 -10.88 12.01 27.68
N VAL A 47 -11.77 12.86 27.14
CA VAL A 47 -12.92 13.32 27.92
C VAL A 47 -13.62 12.04 28.29
N ALA A 48 -13.77 11.76 29.59
CA ALA A 48 -14.29 10.51 30.14
C ALA A 48 -15.56 10.09 29.40
N ALA A 49 -15.38 9.33 28.32
CA ALA A 49 -16.43 8.66 27.62
C ALA A 49 -16.75 7.42 28.44
N PRO A 50 -18.02 7.00 28.54
CA PRO A 50 -18.32 5.67 29.05
C PRO A 50 -17.45 4.68 28.27
N PRO A 51 -16.87 3.66 28.94
CA PRO A 51 -15.81 2.84 28.35
C PRO A 51 -16.26 2.44 26.95
N ALA A 52 -15.63 3.04 25.94
CA ALA A 52 -15.70 2.50 24.60
C ALA A 52 -15.31 1.05 24.80
N ALA A 53 -16.15 0.12 24.33
CA ALA A 53 -15.78 -1.28 24.33
C ALA A 53 -14.42 -1.32 23.65
N GLU A 54 -13.37 -1.44 24.47
CA GLU A 54 -12.04 -1.78 24.02
C GLU A 54 -12.34 -3.00 23.17
N LEU A 55 -12.14 -2.89 21.86
CA LEU A 55 -12.04 -4.08 21.05
C LEU A 55 -10.92 -4.82 21.73
N GLU A 56 -11.31 -5.78 22.57
CA GLU A 56 -10.44 -6.51 23.46
C GLU A 56 -9.29 -6.97 22.58
N SER A 57 -8.18 -6.23 22.63
CA SER A 57 -6.88 -6.79 22.31
C SER A 57 -6.56 -7.67 23.51
N SER A 58 -7.43 -8.64 23.74
CA SER A 58 -7.17 -9.83 24.51
C SER A 58 -5.78 -10.24 24.07
N GLY A 59 -4.85 -10.41 25.02
CA GLY A 59 -3.44 -10.70 24.76
C GLY A 59 -3.17 -11.97 23.93
N ALA A 60 -4.20 -12.55 23.30
CA ALA A 60 -4.11 -13.42 22.16
C ALA A 60 -3.24 -12.77 21.08
N VAL A 61 -2.03 -13.32 20.91
CA VAL A 61 -1.20 -13.10 19.73
C VAL A 61 -2.08 -13.33 18.51
N THR A 62 -2.17 -12.34 17.62
CA THR A 62 -2.93 -12.48 16.37
C THR A 62 -1.98 -12.60 15.19
N VAL A 63 -2.41 -13.36 14.18
CA VAL A 63 -1.70 -13.55 12.93
C VAL A 63 -2.48 -12.88 11.81
N ALA A 64 -1.79 -12.00 11.10
CA ALA A 64 -2.26 -11.32 9.92
C ALA A 64 -1.92 -12.17 8.68
N ILE A 65 -2.93 -12.55 7.90
CA ILE A 65 -2.80 -13.37 6.69
C ILE A 65 -3.34 -12.56 5.51
N THR A 66 -2.49 -12.36 4.51
CA THR A 66 -2.88 -11.74 3.23
C THR A 66 -3.18 -12.84 2.22
N LEU A 67 -4.39 -12.81 1.67
CA LEU A 67 -4.87 -13.72 0.64
C LEU A 67 -4.43 -13.27 -0.75
N VAL A 68 -4.42 -14.19 -1.73
CA VAL A 68 -3.99 -13.88 -3.11
C VAL A 68 -4.94 -12.92 -3.84
N ASN A 69 -6.20 -12.86 -3.39
CA ASN A 69 -7.19 -11.91 -3.88
C ASN A 69 -7.05 -10.49 -3.29
N GLY A 70 -6.00 -10.24 -2.48
CA GLY A 70 -5.73 -8.95 -1.85
C GLY A 70 -6.57 -8.68 -0.60
N ARG A 71 -7.38 -9.64 -0.13
CA ARG A 71 -8.08 -9.53 1.15
C ARG A 71 -7.14 -9.84 2.31
N HIS A 72 -7.41 -9.23 3.45
CA HIS A 72 -6.63 -9.41 4.66
C HIS A 72 -7.50 -10.00 5.76
N ILE A 73 -6.99 -11.01 6.46
CA ILE A 73 -7.68 -11.66 7.58
C ILE A 73 -6.76 -11.61 8.80
N VAL A 74 -7.32 -11.24 9.95
CA VAL A 74 -6.65 -11.31 11.24
C VAL A 74 -7.30 -12.43 12.04
N VAL A 75 -6.50 -13.40 12.47
CA VAL A 75 -6.97 -14.54 13.26
C VAL A 75 -6.17 -14.66 14.56
N PRO A 76 -6.75 -15.21 15.65
CA PRO A 76 -5.97 -15.59 16.83
C PRO A 76 -4.90 -16.62 16.46
N ALA A 77 -3.70 -16.53 17.04
CA ALA A 77 -2.61 -17.49 16.80
C ALA A 77 -2.94 -18.91 17.27
N GLU A 78 -3.88 -19.03 18.23
CA GLU A 78 -4.37 -20.30 18.75
C GLU A 78 -5.49 -20.94 17.89
N ILE A 79 -5.82 -20.34 16.74
CA ILE A 79 -6.86 -20.88 15.85
C ILE A 79 -6.51 -22.29 15.39
N ASP A 80 -7.50 -23.18 15.40
CA ASP A 80 -7.35 -24.54 14.87
C ASP A 80 -6.94 -24.48 13.38
N PRO A 81 -5.77 -25.04 12.99
CA PRO A 81 -5.32 -25.02 11.60
C PRO A 81 -6.30 -25.73 10.66
N ALA A 82 -7.05 -26.73 11.12
CA ALA A 82 -8.04 -27.42 10.31
C ALA A 82 -9.25 -26.52 10.00
N LEU A 83 -9.69 -25.71 10.96
CA LEU A 83 -10.73 -24.70 10.75
C LEU A 83 -10.24 -23.59 9.82
N LEU A 84 -9.03 -23.09 10.03
CA LEU A 84 -8.43 -22.07 9.16
C LEU A 84 -8.33 -22.57 7.72
N GLY A 85 -7.86 -23.81 7.51
CA GLY A 85 -7.77 -24.43 6.19
C GLY A 85 -9.12 -24.62 5.48
N ARG A 86 -10.23 -24.72 6.21
CA ARG A 86 -11.59 -24.74 5.63
C ARG A 86 -12.10 -23.36 5.26
N LEU A 87 -11.70 -22.32 6.00
CA LEU A 87 -12.14 -20.94 5.77
C LEU A 87 -11.37 -20.26 4.64
N LEU A 88 -10.07 -20.52 4.51
CA LEU A 88 -9.23 -19.88 3.49
C LEU A 88 -9.80 -20.02 2.07
N PRO A 89 -10.21 -21.20 1.57
CA PRO A 89 -10.75 -21.34 0.22
C PRO A 89 -12.06 -20.57 -0.01
N VAL A 90 -12.89 -20.44 1.03
CA VAL A 90 -14.16 -19.67 0.95
C VAL A 90 -13.87 -18.17 0.85
N LEU A 91 -12.81 -17.71 1.51
CA LEU A 91 -12.43 -16.30 1.57
C LEU A 91 -11.54 -15.87 0.39
N ASP A 92 -10.73 -16.78 -0.15
CA ASP A 92 -9.99 -16.59 -1.39
C ASP A 92 -10.95 -16.40 -2.58
N GLY A 93 -12.11 -17.07 -2.56
CA GLY A 93 -13.01 -17.11 -3.70
C GLY A 93 -12.47 -18.07 -4.77
N ALA A 94 -13.34 -18.90 -5.32
CA ALA A 94 -13.00 -19.89 -6.34
C ALA A 94 -12.31 -19.28 -7.58
#